data_AF-A0A177MQE9-F1
#
_entry.id   AF-A0A177MQE9-F1
#
_cell.length_a   1.000
_cell.length_b   1.000
_cell.length_c   1.000
_cell.angle_alpha   90.00
_cell.angle_beta   90.00
_cell.angle_gamma   90.00
#
_symmetry.space_group_name_H-M   'P 1'
#
loop_
_entity.id
_entity.type
_entity.pdbx_description
1 polymer ?
#
loop_
_entity_poly.entity_id
_entity_poly.type
_entity_poly.pdbx_seq_one_letter_code
_entity_poly.pdbx_strand_id
1 'polypeptide(L)' 'MLAFFQEPSAVRLAIAPEVLATLVEKGELHATDFRCLDLRSKGIVWKMFLLLAMSKLGGNLHHSERH' A
#
# COMPACT_ATOMS: atom_id res chain seq x y z
N MET A 1 -5.32 -15.68 -26.13
CA MET A 1 -4.35 -16.10 -25.09
C MET A 1 -3.69 -14.84 -24.55
N LEU A 2 -4.28 -14.23 -23.52
CA LEU A 2 -3.75 -13.00 -22.92
C LEU A 2 -2.58 -13.43 -22.02
N ALA A 3 -1.35 -13.12 -22.44
CA ALA A 3 -0.21 -13.21 -21.57
C ALA A 3 -0.43 -12.19 -20.45
N PHE A 4 -0.99 -12.64 -19.33
CA PHE A 4 -1.03 -11.87 -18.11
C PHE A 4 0.42 -11.55 -17.80
N PHE A 5 0.76 -10.27 -17.96
CA PHE A 5 2.01 -9.71 -17.50
C PHE A 5 2.28 -10.28 -16.12
N GLN A 6 3.34 -11.08 -16.00
CA GLN A 6 3.83 -11.48 -14.69
C GLN A 6 4.19 -10.16 -13.99
N GLU A 7 3.29 -9.73 -13.10
CA GLU A 7 3.42 -8.47 -12.39
C GLU A 7 4.64 -8.64 -11.48
N PRO A 8 5.67 -7.78 -11.54
CA PRO A 8 6.75 -7.84 -10.59
C PRO A 8 6.14 -7.71 -9.20
N SER A 9 6.38 -8.72 -8.38
CA SER A 9 5.81 -8.83 -7.03
C SER A 9 6.31 -7.75 -6.08
N ALA A 10 7.32 -6.96 -6.50
CA ALA A 10 7.94 -5.94 -5.69
C ALA A 10 8.23 -4.68 -6.52
N VAL A 11 7.90 -3.52 -5.95
CA VAL A 11 8.50 -2.26 -6.38
C VAL A 11 9.99 -2.33 -6.04
N ARG A 12 10.87 -1.94 -6.97
CA ARG A 12 12.30 -1.77 -6.68
C ARG A 12 12.52 -0.49 -5.86
N LEU A 13 11.96 -0.47 -4.65
CA LEU A 13 12.31 0.53 -3.65
C LEU A 13 13.59 0.04 -2.96
N ALA A 14 14.51 0.96 -2.66
CA ALA A 14 15.66 0.67 -1.80
C ALA A 14 15.25 0.49 -0.32
N ILE A 15 13.98 0.16 -0.08
CA ILE A 15 13.31 0.03 1.21
C ILE A 15 12.61 -1.32 1.20
N ALA A 16 12.81 -2.11 2.25
CA ALA A 16 12.13 -3.38 2.42
C ALA A 16 10.60 -3.20 2.53
N PRO A 17 9.77 -4.11 1.99
CA PRO A 17 8.31 -3.97 2.00
C PRO A 17 7.69 -3.74 3.39
N GLU A 18 8.24 -4.36 4.44
CA GLU A 18 7.77 -4.27 5.82
C GLU A 18 8.04 -2.89 6.41
N VAL A 19 9.20 -2.31 6.07
CA VAL A 19 9.57 -0.95 6.46
C VAL A 19 8.68 0.05 5.74
N LEU A 20 8.45 -0.14 4.44
CA LEU A 20 7.53 0.68 3.66
C LEU A 20 6.12 0.69 4.25
N ALA A 21 5.58 -0.48 4.60
CA ALA A 21 4.27 -0.60 5.21
C ALA A 21 4.19 0.16 6.54
N THR A 22 5.23 0.05 7.38
CA THR A 22 5.31 0.76 8.68
C THR A 22 5.34 2.28 8.49
N LEU A 23 6.16 2.77 7.54
CA LEU A 23 6.27 4.20 7.25
C LEU A 23 4.94 4.77 6.73
N VAL A 24 4.24 4.03 5.87
CA VAL A 24 2.91 4.42 5.38
C VAL A 24 1.87 4.37 6.51
N GLU A 25 1.89 3.34 7.36
CA GLU A 25 0.94 3.20 8.47
C GLU A 25 1.04 4.35 9.47
N LYS A 26 2.26 4.78 9.79
CA LYS A 26 2.57 5.92 10.66
C LYS A 26 2.28 7.29 10.02
N GLY A 27 2.03 7.34 8.72
CA GLY A 27 1.89 8.59 7.97
C GLY A 27 3.22 9.32 7.75
N GLU A 28 4.35 8.61 7.83
CA GLU A 28 5.68 9.15 7.54
C GLU A 28 5.97 9.15 6.02
N LEU A 29 5.24 8.34 5.26
CA LEU A 29 5.22 8.37 3.79
C LEU A 29 3.80 8.60 3.27
N HIS A 30 3.68 9.56 2.37
CA HIS A 30 2.44 9.98 1.73
C HIS A 30 2.40 9.51 0.27
N ALA A 31 1.20 9.39 -0.30
CA ALA A 31 1.03 9.04 -1.72
C ALA A 31 1.80 9.98 -2.67
N THR A 32 2.02 11.24 -2.26
CA THR A 32 2.78 12.26 -3.00
C THR A 32 4.27 11.97 -3.10
N ASP A 33 4.83 11.17 -2.19
CA ASP A 33 6.26 10.81 -2.18
C ASP A 33 6.59 9.83 -3.31
N PHE A 34 5.57 9.17 -3.87
CA PHE A 34 5.69 8.18 -4.95
C PHE A 34 5.40 8.78 -6.34
N ARG A 35 5.33 10.11 -6.47
CA ARG A 35 5.04 10.78 -7.76
C ARG A 35 6.06 10.47 -8.85
N CYS A 36 7.33 10.24 -8.48
CA CYS A 36 8.42 9.94 -9.40
C CYS A 36 8.43 8.49 -9.93
N LEU A 37 7.60 7.61 -9.37
CA LEU A 37 7.50 6.22 -9.83
C LEU A 37 6.85 6.13 -11.22
N ASP A 38 7.29 5.14 -11.98
CA ASP A 38 6.62 4.75 -13.22
C ASP A 38 5.20 4.20 -12.93
N LEU A 39 4.38 4.13 -13.97
CA LEU A 39 2.97 3.74 -13.84
C LEU A 39 2.78 2.36 -13.20
N ARG A 40 3.66 1.39 -13.50
CA ARG A 40 3.59 0.04 -12.94
C ARG A 40 3.95 0.05 -11.45
N SER A 41 5.03 0.71 -11.09
CA SER A 41 5.47 0.85 -9.69
C SER A 41 4.44 1.59 -8.83
N LYS A 42 3.76 2.61 -9.37
CA LYS A 42 2.63 3.28 -8.71
C LYS A 42 1.48 2.33 -8.41
N GLY A 43 1.13 1.44 -9.33
CA GLY A 43 0.06 0.47 -9.13
C GLY A 43 0.27 -0.39 -7.87
N ILE A 44 1.50 -0.84 -7.63
CA ILE A 44 1.85 -1.65 -6.46
C ILE A 44 1.75 -0.84 -5.17
N VAL A 45 2.30 0.38 -5.15
CA VAL A 45 2.19 1.28 -3.99
C VAL A 45 0.73 1.58 -3.66
N TRP A 46 -0.11 1.88 -4.67
CA TRP A 46 -1.53 2.15 -4.45
C TRP A 46 -2.28 0.94 -3.90
N LYS A 47 -1.97 -0.28 -4.35
CA LYS A 47 -2.52 -1.51 -3.75
C LYS A 47 -2.16 -1.61 -2.26
N MET A 48 -0.92 -1.27 -1.87
CA MET A 48 -0.51 -1.24 -0.46
C MET A 48 -1.29 -0.20 0.36
N PHE A 49 -1.41 1.04 -0.15
CA PHE A 49 -2.22 2.08 0.50
C PHE A 49 -3.68 1.67 0.66
N LEU A 50 -4.27 1.04 -0.37
CA LEU A 50 -5.64 0.57 -0.34
C LEU A 50 -5.84 -0.53 0.71
N LEU A 51 -4.94 -1.52 0.77
CA LEU A 51 -4.99 -2.59 1.78
C LEU A 51 -4.88 -2.05 3.20
N LEU A 52 -3.99 -1.09 3.44
CA LEU A 52 -3.85 -0.43 4.75
C LEU A 52 -5.11 0.38 5.11
N ALA A 53 -5.68 1.12 4.15
CA ALA A 53 -6.93 1.85 4.37
C ALA A 53 -8.09 0.91 4.69
N MET A 54 -8.19 -0.22 3.99
CA MET A 54 -9.19 -1.27 4.27
C MET A 54 -9.00 -1.88 5.65
N SER A 55 -7.76 -2.13 6.08
CA SER A 55 -7.47 -2.65 7.43
C SER A 55 -7.89 -1.65 8.52
N LYS A 56 -7.58 -0.35 8.34
CA LYS A 56 -7.99 0.70 9.28
C LYS A 56 -9.51 0.91 9.30
N LEU A 57 -10.18 0.81 8.15
CA LEU A 57 -11.64 0.95 8.04
C LEU A 57 -12.37 -0.27 8.64
N GLY A 58 -11.87 -1.48 8.39
CA GLY A 58 -12.43 -2.72 8.93
C GLY A 58 -12.24 -2.87 10.44
N GLY A 59 -11.16 -2.33 11.00
CA GLY A 59 -10.92 -2.31 12.46
C GLY A 59 -11.88 -1.40 13.24
N ASN A 60 -12.49 -0.41 12.59
CA ASN A 60 -13.37 0.56 13.25
C ASN A 60 -14.79 0.04 13.50
N LEU A 61 -15.17 -1.10 12.93
CA LEU A 61 -16.47 -1.75 13.16
C LEU A 61 -16.54 -2.50 14.51
N HIS A 62 -15.41 -2.84 15.13
CA HIS A 62 -15.37 -3.59 16.39
C HIS A 62 -15.27 -2.72 17.66
N HIS A 63 -15.13 -1.40 17.54
CA HIS A 63 -15.05 -0.49 18.70
C HIS A 63 -16.40 0.17 19.05
N SER A 64 -17.46 -0.04 18.26
CA SER A 64 -18.76 0.62 18.43
C SER A 64 -19.86 -0.25 19.07
N GLU A 65 -19.52 -1.33 19.78
CA GLU A 65 -20.48 -2.18 20.52
C GLU A 65 -20.15 -2.33 22.02
N ARG A 66 -19.38 -1.41 22.60
CA ARG A 66 -19.18 -1.36 24.06
C ARG A 66 -19.30 0.05 24.61
N HIS A 67 -20.48 0.66 24.50
CA HIS A 67 -20.91 1.75 25.38
C HIS A 67 -22.43 1.69 25.55
#